data_AF-A0A932M2D8-F1
#
_entry.id   AF-A0A932M2D8-F1
#
_cell.length_a   1.000
_cell.length_b   1.000
_cell.length_c   1.000
_cell.angle_alpha   90.00
_cell.angle_beta   90.00
_cell.angle_gamma   90.00
#
_symmetry.space_group_name_H-M   'P 1'
#
loop_
_entity.id
_entity.type
_entity.pdbx_description
1 polymer ?
#
loop_
_entity_poly.entity_id
_entity_poly.type
_entity_poly.pdbx_seq_one_letter_code
_entity_poly.pdbx_strand_id
1 'polypeptide(L)' 'IVGSPTKNIIHASGNREEADAEIACWFAPAELVVYSTTSENYTFFSGSRLGWLWN' A
#
# COMPACT_ATOMS: atom_id res chain seq x y z
N ILE A 1 -20.11 -26.63 17.40
CA ILE A 1 -20.25 -25.17 17.21
C ILE A 1 -20.15 -24.92 15.71
N VAL A 2 -21.26 -24.58 15.05
CA VAL A 2 -21.23 -24.07 13.68
C VAL A 2 -20.74 -22.62 13.80
N GLY A 3 -19.55 -22.32 13.29
CA GLY A 3 -18.94 -21.00 13.45
C GLY A 3 -19.80 -19.92 12.79
N SER A 4 -20.12 -18.86 13.53
CA SER A 4 -20.65 -17.64 12.93
C SER A 4 -19.50 -16.90 12.24
N PRO A 5 -19.65 -16.42 11.00
CA PRO A 5 -18.64 -15.57 10.37
C PRO A 5 -18.39 -14.35 11.27
N THR A 6 -17.11 -14.08 11.55
CA THR A 6 -16.69 -12.89 12.29
C THR A 6 -17.06 -11.66 11.46
N LYS A 7 -17.58 -10.62 12.10
CA LYS A 7 -17.92 -9.35 11.42
C LYS A 7 -16.67 -8.48 11.26
N ASN A 8 -15.72 -8.92 10.43
CA ASN A 8 -14.46 -8.24 10.13
C ASN A 8 -14.58 -7.44 8.82
N ILE A 9 -15.10 -6.22 8.92
CA ILE A 9 -15.45 -5.37 7.75
C ILE A 9 -14.25 -5.09 6.83
N ILE A 10 -13.02 -5.12 7.35
CA ILE A 10 -11.81 -4.72 6.64
C ILE A 10 -10.86 -5.91 6.55
N HIS A 11 -10.27 -6.08 5.37
CA HIS A 11 -9.11 -6.92 5.10
C HIS A 11 -7.91 -6.03 4.77
N ALA A 12 -6.73 -6.48 5.15
CA ALA A 12 -5.45 -5.90 4.76
C ALA A 12 -4.43 -7.02 4.64
N SER A 13 -3.46 -6.85 3.75
CA SER A 13 -2.36 -7.80 3.56
C SER A 13 -1.61 -8.01 4.88
N GLY A 14 -1.23 -9.25 5.19
CA GLY A 14 -0.54 -9.60 6.43
C GLY A 14 0.97 -9.33 6.40
N ASN A 15 1.56 -9.26 5.21
CA ASN A 15 2.99 -8.99 4.98
C ASN A 15 3.24 -8.36 3.60
N ARG A 16 4.51 -8.08 3.30
CA ARG A 16 4.91 -7.40 2.06
C ARG A 16 4.67 -8.27 0.82
N GLU A 17 5.03 -9.54 0.91
CA GLU A 17 4.91 -10.50 -0.20
C GLU A 17 3.44 -10.70 -0.59
N GLU A 18 2.54 -10.77 0.39
CA GLU A 18 1.10 -10.78 0.20
C GLU A 18 0.59 -9.47 -0.39
N ALA A 19 1.09 -8.31 0.06
CA ALA A 19 0.67 -7.02 -0.47
C ALA A 19 1.00 -6.89 -1.97
N ASP A 20 2.20 -7.30 -2.39
CA ASP A 20 2.61 -7.28 -3.78
C ASP A 20 1.69 -8.18 -4.64
N ALA A 21 1.34 -9.37 -4.13
CA ALA A 21 0.43 -10.30 -4.81
C ALA A 21 -1.03 -9.80 -4.86
N GLU A 22 -1.54 -9.22 -3.76
CA GLU A 22 -2.89 -8.68 -3.69
C GLU A 22 -3.05 -7.46 -4.59
N ILE A 23 -2.10 -6.51 -4.59
CA ILE A 23 -2.15 -5.34 -5.48
C ILE A 23 -2.23 -5.78 -6.94
N ALA A 24 -1.39 -6.74 -7.35
CA ALA A 24 -1.39 -7.26 -8.72
C ALA A 24 -2.68 -8.03 -9.08
N CYS A 25 -3.36 -8.61 -8.10
CA CYS A 25 -4.62 -9.33 -8.29
C CYS A 25 -5.81 -8.37 -8.45
N TRP A 26 -5.87 -7.30 -7.65
CA TRP A 26 -7.03 -6.41 -7.56
C TRP A 26 -6.96 -5.19 -8.49
N PHE A 27 -5.77 -4.74 -8.88
CA PHE A 27 -5.59 -3.53 -9.67
C PHE A 27 -4.77 -3.78 -10.94
N ALA A 28 -5.22 -3.21 -12.04
CA ALA A 28 -4.40 -3.05 -13.23
C ALA A 28 -3.32 -1.97 -12.98
N PRO A 29 -2.13 -2.07 -13.59
CA PRO A 29 -1.08 -1.07 -13.40
C PRO A 29 -1.51 0.36 -13.74
N ALA A 30 -2.43 0.52 -14.69
CA ALA A 30 -2.96 1.82 -15.10
C ALA A 30 -3.87 2.49 -14.05
N GLU A 31 -4.37 1.73 -13.07
CA GLU A 31 -5.20 2.25 -11.97
C GLU A 31 -4.35 2.79 -10.81
N LEU A 32 -3.04 2.47 -10.78
CA LEU A 32 -2.11 2.94 -9.77
C LEU A 32 -1.56 4.33 -10.15
N VAL A 33 -1.84 5.33 -9.32
CA VAL A 33 -1.42 6.72 -9.55
C VAL A 33 -0.27 7.09 -8.63
N VAL A 34 0.80 7.65 -9.20
CA VAL A 34 1.94 8.19 -8.44
C VAL A 34 1.75 9.69 -8.26
N TYR A 35 1.67 10.15 -7.02
CA TYR A 35 1.53 11.57 -6.67
C TYR A 35 2.23 11.87 -5.35
N SER A 36 2.33 13.16 -5.01
CA SER A 36 2.82 13.61 -3.70
C SER A 36 1.82 14.56 -3.07
N THR A 37 1.52 14.32 -1.80
CA THR A 37 0.69 15.20 -0.98
C THR A 37 1.49 16.38 -0.45
N THR A 38 0.83 17.51 -0.20
CA THR A 38 1.47 18.67 0.45
C THR A 38 2.00 18.33 1.85
N SER A 39 1.30 17.45 2.58
CA SER A 39 1.71 17.00 3.91
C SER A 39 3.04 16.27 3.89
N GLU A 40 3.36 15.51 2.83
CA GLU A 40 4.63 14.78 2.74
C GLU A 40 5.85 15.69 2.89
N ASN A 41 5.76 16.95 2.45
CA ASN A 41 6.85 17.93 2.57
C ASN A 41 7.21 18.29 4.02
N TYR A 42 6.29 18.03 4.96
CA TYR A 42 6.43 18.36 6.37
C TYR A 42 6.45 17.13 7.27
N THR A 43 5.99 15.97 6.80
CA THR A 43 5.93 14.72 7.59
C THR A 43 7.04 13.73 7.26
N PHE A 44 7.64 13.78 6.08
CA PHE A 44 8.75 12.91 5.72
C PHE A 44 10.05 13.72 5.64
N PHE A 45 11.09 13.25 6.36
CA PHE A 45 12.43 13.84 6.27
C PHE A 45 12.96 13.69 4.84
N SER A 46 13.44 14.80 4.27
CA SER A 46 13.90 14.92 2.87
C SER A 46 15.03 13.97 2.44
N GLY A 47 15.62 13.21 3.37
CA GLY A 47 16.71 12.26 3.08
C GLY A 47 16.30 10.98 2.34
N SER A 48 15.02 10.59 2.34
CA SER A 48 14.56 9.33 1.73
C SER A 48 14.07 9.45 0.29
N ARG A 49 13.86 10.68 -0.23
CA ARG A 49 13.33 10.90 -1.59
C ARG A 49 14.39 10.84 -2.69
N LEU A 50 15.68 10.91 -2.34
CA LEU A 50 16.81 10.85 -3.30
C LEU A 50 17.29 9.42 -3.60
N GLY A 51 16.85 8.39 -2.87
CA GLY A 51 17.27 7.00 -3.10
C GLY A 51 16.59 6.31 -4.29
N TRP A 52 15.42 6.79 -4.72
CA TRP A 52 14.62 6.16 -5.79
C TRP A 52 14.81 6.78 -7.17
N LEU A 53 15.56 7.88 -7.27
CA LEU A 53 15.83 8.59 -8.54
C LEU A 53 17.24 8.32 -9.10
N TRP A 54 18.06 7.51 -8.42
CA TRP A 54 19.44 7.18 -8.81
C TRP A 54 19.73 5.66 -8.75
N ASN A 55 18.79 4.83 -9.21
CA ASN A 55 19.06 3.45 -9.66
C ASN A 55 18.15 3.11 -10.83
#